data_AF-A0A355QEX1-F1
#
_entry.id   AF-A0A355QEX1-F1
#
_cell.length_a   1.000
_cell.length_b   1.000
_cell.length_c   1.000
_cell.angle_alpha   90.00
_cell.angle_beta   90.00
_cell.angle_gamma   90.00
#
_symmetry.space_group_name_H-M   'P 1'
#
loop_
_entity.id
_entity.type
_entity.pdbx_description
1 polymer ?
#
loop_
_entity_poly.entity_id
_entity_poly.type
_entity_poly.pdbx_seq_one_letter_code
_entity_poly.pdbx_strand_id
1 'polypeptide(L)' 'LPDETALMRYRLDRIAGRLADDLDGILLFDPMNVMYATYAPNMQVWLLHNQARYAFVGADGRLILFDYPNCE' A
#
# COMPACT_ATOMS: atom_id res chain seq x y z
N LEU A 1 13.54 -15.41 12.64
CA LEU A 1 12.46 -14.43 12.37
C LEU A 1 12.25 -14.36 10.86
N PRO A 2 11.06 -13.95 10.37
CA PRO A 2 10.85 -13.80 8.93
C PRO A 2 11.72 -12.67 8.35
N ASP A 3 12.04 -12.79 7.07
CA ASP A 3 12.69 -11.72 6.29
C ASP A 3 11.63 -10.70 5.87
N GLU A 4 11.71 -9.50 6.46
CA GLU A 4 10.75 -8.42 6.23
C GLU A 4 10.82 -7.89 4.80
N THR A 5 12.03 -7.77 4.23
CA THR A 5 12.20 -7.24 2.86
C THR A 5 11.62 -8.22 1.83
N ALA A 6 11.87 -9.53 2.03
CA ALA A 6 11.26 -10.56 1.21
C ALA A 6 9.73 -10.55 1.31
N LEU A 7 9.18 -10.35 2.51
CA LEU A 7 7.74 -10.27 2.74
C LEU A 7 7.11 -9.05 2.07
N MET A 8 7.76 -7.88 2.16
CA MET A 8 7.30 -6.65 1.50
C MET A 8 7.25 -6.83 -0.01
N ARG A 9 8.32 -7.37 -0.61
CA ARG A 9 8.37 -7.65 -2.05
C ARG A 9 7.30 -8.65 -2.48
N TYR A 10 7.13 -9.74 -1.74
CA TYR A 10 6.09 -10.74 -2.01
C TYR A 10 4.69 -10.12 -2.09
N ARG A 11 4.34 -9.21 -1.17
CA ARG A 11 3.02 -8.57 -1.15
C ARG A 11 2.81 -7.66 -2.36
N LEU A 12 3.81 -6.86 -2.70
CA LEU A 12 3.75 -5.96 -3.85
C LEU A 12 3.64 -6.75 -5.16
N ASP A 13 4.49 -7.77 -5.34
CA ASP A 13 4.48 -8.62 -6.54
C ASP A 13 3.15 -9.35 -6.69
N ARG A 14 2.56 -9.80 -5.57
CA ARG A 14 1.23 -10.42 -5.57
C ARG A 14 0.15 -9.44 -5.99
N ILE A 15 0.18 -8.19 -5.52
CA ILE A 15 -0.80 -7.17 -5.93
C ILE A 15 -0.66 -6.89 -7.42
N ALA A 16 0.55 -6.55 -7.89
CA ALA A 16 0.80 -6.25 -9.30
C ALA A 16 0.41 -7.42 -10.21
N GLY A 17 0.74 -8.67 -9.83
CA GLY A 17 0.36 -9.86 -10.57
C GLY A 17 -1.16 -10.10 -10.64
N ARG A 18 -1.93 -9.64 -9.66
CA ARG A 18 -3.41 -9.67 -9.71
C ARG A 18 -4.00 -8.56 -10.58
N LEU A 19 -3.33 -7.41 -10.65
CA LEU A 19 -3.78 -6.28 -11.47
C LEU A 19 -3.51 -6.56 -12.94
N ALA A 20 -2.34 -7.10 -13.28
CA ALA A 20 -1.93 -7.40 -14.65
C ALA A 20 -2.88 -8.33 -15.44
N ASP A 21 -3.84 -8.97 -14.77
CA ASP A 21 -4.88 -9.76 -15.40
C ASP A 21 -5.89 -8.90 -16.21
N ASP A 22 -6.27 -7.71 -15.71
CA ASP A 22 -7.33 -6.87 -16.35
C ASP A 22 -7.33 -5.38 -15.94
N LEU A 23 -6.34 -4.93 -15.14
CA LEU A 23 -6.32 -3.59 -14.54
C LEU A 23 -4.92 -2.99 -14.60
N ASP A 24 -4.81 -1.71 -14.97
CA ASP A 24 -3.51 -1.01 -15.00
C ASP A 24 -3.00 -0.60 -13.60
N GLY A 25 -3.89 -0.58 -12.59
CA GLY A 25 -3.53 -0.17 -11.24
C GLY A 25 -4.72 -0.13 -10.27
N ILE A 26 -4.42 0.19 -9.01
CA ILE A 26 -5.40 0.32 -7.92
C ILE A 26 -5.05 1.48 -6.98
N LEU A 27 -6.08 2.16 -6.47
CA LEU A 27 -5.99 3.14 -5.39
C LEU A 27 -6.55 2.53 -4.09
N LEU A 28 -5.74 2.54 -3.04
CA LEU A 28 -6.04 1.95 -1.75
C LEU A 28 -6.28 3.04 -0.71
N PHE A 29 -7.49 3.03 -0.11
CA PHE A 29 -7.89 3.97 0.95
C PHE A 29 -8.03 3.31 2.31
N ASP A 30 -8.29 2.00 2.35
CA ASP A 30 -8.36 1.27 3.61
C ASP A 30 -6.95 1.19 4.23
N PRO A 31 -6.77 1.60 5.51
CA PRO A 31 -5.47 1.63 6.15
C PRO A 31 -4.80 0.25 6.20
N MET A 32 -5.56 -0.84 6.31
CA MET A 32 -5.02 -2.21 6.27
C MET A 32 -4.50 -2.56 4.88
N ASN A 33 -5.17 -2.12 3.82
CA ASN A 33 -4.70 -2.34 2.45
C ASN A 33 -3.46 -1.50 2.16
N VAL A 34 -3.43 -0.24 2.60
CA VAL A 34 -2.25 0.62 2.52
C VAL A 34 -1.08 -0.03 3.26
N MET A 35 -1.31 -0.57 4.47
CA MET A 35 -0.30 -1.31 5.23
C MET A 35 0.19 -2.57 4.53
N TYR A 36 -0.72 -3.31 3.91
CA TYR A 36 -0.37 -4.52 3.19
C TYR A 36 0.54 -4.22 1.99
N ALA A 37 0.23 -3.16 1.23
CA ALA A 37 1.00 -2.76 0.05
C ALA A 37 2.32 -2.06 0.38
N THR A 38 2.35 -1.23 1.43
CA THR A 38 3.50 -0.34 1.72
C THR A 38 4.37 -0.79 2.88
N TYR A 39 3.81 -1.55 3.82
CA TYR A 39 4.41 -1.86 5.12
C TYR A 39 4.90 -0.61 5.89
N ALA A 40 4.23 0.53 5.68
CA ALA A 40 4.55 1.79 6.35
C ALA A 40 3.44 2.16 7.35
N PRO A 41 3.57 1.82 8.65
CA PRO A 41 2.59 2.15 9.67
C PRO A 41 2.62 3.63 10.04
N ASN A 42 1.43 4.22 10.12
CA ASN A 42 1.22 5.57 10.60
C ASN A 42 -0.24 5.75 11.04
N MET A 43 -0.48 6.26 12.25
CA MET A 43 -1.79 6.70 12.75
C MET A 43 -2.99 5.80 12.36
N GLN A 44 -2.82 4.47 12.38
CA GLN A 44 -3.76 3.52 11.74
C GLN A 44 -5.20 3.65 12.24
N VAL A 45 -5.37 3.80 13.56
CA VAL A 45 -6.70 3.96 14.17
C VAL A 45 -7.35 5.28 13.75
N TRP A 46 -6.57 6.36 13.66
CA TRP A 46 -7.07 7.67 13.23
C TRP A 46 -7.45 7.66 11.75
N LEU A 47 -6.69 6.94 10.91
CA LEU A 47 -6.95 6.78 9.48
C LEU A 47 -8.20 5.94 9.18
N LEU A 48 -8.69 5.11 10.12
CA LEU A 48 -9.96 4.38 9.95
C LEU A 48 -11.15 5.33 9.74
N HIS A 49 -11.07 6.55 10.29
CA HIS A 49 -12.15 7.53 10.21
C HIS A 49 -11.69 8.89 9.65
N ASN A 50 -10.44 9.00 9.18
CA ASN A 50 -9.92 10.18 8.49
C ASN A 50 -9.15 9.76 7.23
N GLN A 51 -9.73 10.05 6.06
CA GLN A 51 -9.11 9.74 4.76
C GLN A 51 -8.00 10.75 4.43
N ALA A 52 -6.83 10.59 5.04
CA ALA A 52 -5.68 11.46 4.82
C ALA A 52 -4.45 10.72 4.27
N ARG A 53 -4.54 9.41 4.04
CA ARG A 53 -3.46 8.56 3.54
C ARG A 53 -4.03 7.56 2.54
N TYR A 54 -3.37 7.40 1.40
CA TYR A 54 -3.76 6.44 0.36
C TYR A 54 -2.54 6.01 -0.45
N ALA A 55 -2.63 4.86 -1.11
CA ALA A 55 -1.54 4.34 -1.94
C ALA A 55 -2.03 3.99 -3.34
N PHE A 56 -1.20 4.25 -4.35
CA PHE A 56 -1.37 3.75 -5.69
C PHE A 56 -0.41 2.58 -5.93
N VAL A 57 -0.93 1.50 -6.52
CA VAL A 57 -0.12 0.37 -7.02
C VAL A 57 -0.44 0.16 -8.50
N GLY A 58 0.56 0.26 -9.37
CA GLY A 58 0.45 -0.06 -10.79
C GLY A 58 0.66 -1.55 -11.06
N ALA A 59 0.09 -2.06 -12.16
CA ALA A 59 0.32 -3.42 -12.64
C ALA A 59 1.79 -3.68 -13.03
N ASP A 60 2.55 -2.61 -13.29
CA ASP A 60 4.01 -2.63 -13.52
C ASP A 60 4.83 -2.74 -12.22
N GLY A 61 4.17 -2.81 -11.05
CA GLY A 61 4.82 -2.84 -9.74
C GLY A 61 5.16 -1.47 -9.17
N ARG A 62 4.76 -0.36 -9.81
CA ARG A 62 4.98 0.98 -9.28
C ARG A 62 4.15 1.22 -8.02
N LEU A 63 4.79 1.59 -6.92
CA LEU A 63 4.14 1.93 -5.64
C LEU A 63 4.33 3.42 -5.33
N ILE A 64 3.24 4.14 -5.07
CA ILE A 64 3.26 5.53 -4.62
C ILE A 64 2.41 5.64 -3.35
N LEU A 65 3.00 6.13 -2.26
CA LEU A 65 2.29 6.44 -1.03
C LEU A 65 2.03 7.96 -0.96
N PHE A 66 0.78 8.34 -0.83
CA PHE A 66 0.35 9.69 -0.53
C PHE A 66 0.11 9.77 0.98
N ASP A 67 1.03 10.42 1.69
CA ASP A 67 1.02 10.50 3.14
C ASP A 67 0.48 11.84 3.66
N TYR A 68 0.12 11.86 4.93
CA TYR A 68 -0.35 13.06 5.59
C TYR A 68 0.80 14.10 5.69
N PRO A 69 0.60 15.36 5.22
CA PRO A 69 1.68 16.34 5.10
C PRO A 69 2.34 16.74 6.42
N ASN A 70 1.63 16.61 7.55
CA ASN A 70 2.16 16.97 8.87
C ASN A 70 2.63 15.73 9.65
N CYS A 71 3.04 14.68 8.96
CA CYS A 71 3.77 13.57 9.55
C CYS A 71 5.26 13.94 9.60
N GLU A 72 5.69 14.55 10.71
CA GLU A 72 7.10 14.56 11.11
C GLU A 72 7.50 13.22 11.73
#